data_AF-A0A3D1ZK52-F1
#
_entry.id   AF-A0A3D1ZK52-F1
#
_cell.length_a   1.000
_cell.length_b   1.000
_cell.length_c   1.000
_cell.angle_alpha   90.00
_cell.angle_beta   90.00
_cell.angle_gamma   90.00
#
_symmetry.space_group_name_H-M   'P 1'
#
loop_
_entity.id
_entity.type
_entity.pdbx_description
1 polymer ?
#
loop_
_entity_poly.entity_id
_entity_poly.type
_entity_poly.pdbx_seq_one_letter_code
_entity_poly.pdbx_strand_id
1 'polypeptide(L)'
;MRSKLLSAKQNKFRFFNASDDLHGPDQSKDLREKLLALSPQHRFAEVVDMLAIEVEKILFLSHGGLDRRQSLFEQGMDSLMGVELAATIESGFGIQLSTMVLAEGPTIERLSQIVLKEMHLYAEDDGIASSPDNQELSVLAIKHGTDVSDGDYQRVKEALAKE
;
A
#
# COMPACT_ATOMS: atom_id res chain seq x y z
N MET A 1 -14.74 -34.49 -29.32
CA MET A 1 -16.02 -33.95 -28.83
C MET A 1 -15.73 -33.07 -27.62
N ARG A 2 -15.96 -31.76 -27.73
CA ARG A 2 -15.80 -30.78 -26.65
C ARG A 2 -17.05 -30.81 -25.75
N SER A 3 -16.89 -31.12 -24.47
CA SER A 3 -17.91 -30.97 -23.41
C SER A 3 -17.23 -31.16 -22.06
N LYS A 4 -17.37 -30.32 -21.03
CA LYS A 4 -18.03 -29.03 -20.83
C LYS A 4 -17.27 -28.37 -19.69
N LEU A 5 -16.75 -27.16 -19.93
CA LEU A 5 -16.27 -26.24 -18.89
C LEU A 5 -17.50 -25.69 -18.15
N LEU A 6 -17.93 -26.36 -17.07
CA LEU A 6 -18.90 -25.78 -16.14
C LEU A 6 -18.51 -26.18 -14.70
N SER A 7 -17.53 -25.47 -14.12
CA SER A 7 -17.50 -25.20 -12.68
C SER A 7 -16.45 -24.13 -12.39
N ALA A 8 -16.85 -22.86 -12.45
CA ALA A 8 -15.98 -21.73 -12.06
C ALA A 8 -16.81 -20.62 -11.39
N LYS A 9 -17.78 -20.99 -10.54
CA LYS A 9 -18.65 -20.01 -9.87
C LYS A 9 -18.71 -20.10 -8.34
N GLN A 10 -17.88 -20.92 -7.70
CA GLN A 10 -17.96 -21.13 -6.24
C GLN A 10 -16.56 -21.37 -5.64
N ASN A 11 -15.66 -20.37 -5.72
CA ASN A 11 -14.51 -20.19 -4.81
C ASN A 11 -13.72 -18.92 -5.18
N LYS A 12 -14.42 -17.81 -5.37
CA LYS A 12 -13.76 -16.53 -5.66
C LYS A 12 -13.17 -16.02 -4.33
N PHE A 13 -11.85 -16.19 -4.17
CA PHE A 13 -11.01 -15.56 -3.14
C PHE A 13 -11.03 -16.22 -1.75
N ARG A 14 -10.33 -17.35 -1.63
CA ARG A 14 -9.89 -17.92 -0.34
C ARG A 14 -8.50 -17.43 0.11
N PHE A 15 -7.99 -16.33 -0.44
CA PHE A 15 -6.64 -15.84 -0.09
C PHE A 15 -6.58 -15.16 1.29
N PHE A 16 -7.70 -14.62 1.77
CA PHE A 16 -7.75 -13.78 2.99
C PHE A 16 -8.50 -14.41 4.16
N ASN A 17 -8.97 -15.66 4.08
CA ASN A 17 -9.80 -16.24 5.14
C ASN A 17 -8.98 -17.18 6.05
N ALA A 18 -8.89 -16.78 7.31
CA ALA A 18 -8.10 -17.37 8.38
C ALA A 18 -8.58 -18.77 8.78
N SER A 19 -7.74 -19.77 8.51
CA SER A 19 -7.51 -21.00 9.29
C SER A 19 -6.46 -21.83 8.55
N ASP A 20 -5.21 -21.37 8.48
CA ASP A 20 -4.06 -22.27 8.24
C ASP A 20 -2.75 -21.58 8.64
N ASP A 21 -2.02 -22.22 9.56
CA ASP A 21 -0.80 -21.79 10.24
C ASP A 21 0.45 -21.64 9.31
N LEU A 22 0.29 -21.41 8.00
CA LEU A 22 1.39 -21.49 7.02
C LEU A 22 1.25 -20.51 5.84
N HIS A 23 1.16 -19.20 6.09
CA HIS A 23 1.32 -18.19 5.02
C HIS A 23 2.79 -18.07 4.61
N GLY A 24 3.21 -18.95 3.68
CA GLY A 24 4.55 -18.95 3.10
C GLY A 24 4.64 -18.12 1.80
N PRO A 25 5.87 -17.81 1.33
CA PRO A 25 6.13 -17.07 0.08
C PRO A 25 5.59 -17.73 -1.19
N ASP A 26 5.06 -18.95 -1.10
CA ASP A 26 4.47 -19.72 -2.20
C ASP A 26 3.13 -19.09 -2.65
N GLN A 27 2.25 -18.71 -1.71
CA GLN A 27 0.94 -18.14 -2.02
C GLN A 27 1.04 -16.76 -2.70
N SER A 28 1.98 -15.91 -2.27
CA SER A 28 2.19 -14.59 -2.89
C SER A 28 2.71 -14.72 -4.32
N LYS A 29 3.50 -15.76 -4.63
CA LYS A 29 3.93 -16.07 -6.00
C LYS A 29 2.76 -16.54 -6.85
N ASP A 30 1.93 -17.46 -6.35
CA ASP A 30 0.71 -17.90 -7.05
C ASP A 30 -0.22 -16.72 -7.38
N LEU A 31 -0.40 -15.80 -6.42
CA LEU A 31 -1.20 -14.60 -6.61
C LEU A 31 -0.60 -13.68 -7.68
N ARG A 32 0.72 -13.45 -7.63
CA ARG A 32 1.43 -12.65 -8.64
C ARG A 32 1.27 -13.24 -10.04
N GLU A 33 1.44 -14.54 -10.20
CA GLU A 33 1.27 -15.23 -11.49
C GLU A 33 -0.17 -15.12 -12.00
N LYS A 34 -1.17 -15.28 -11.12
CA LYS A 34 -2.58 -15.07 -11.46
C LYS A 34 -2.84 -13.64 -11.95
N LEU A 35 -2.30 -12.64 -11.26
CA LEU A 35 -2.45 -11.23 -11.64
C LEU A 35 -1.72 -10.90 -12.95
N LEU A 36 -0.58 -11.54 -13.23
CA LEU A 36 0.16 -11.41 -14.49
C LEU A 36 -0.62 -11.95 -15.69
N ALA A 37 -1.43 -12.99 -15.49
CA ALA A 37 -2.29 -13.55 -16.54
C ALA A 37 -3.46 -12.62 -16.94
N LEU A 38 -3.73 -11.59 -16.14
CA LEU A 38 -4.76 -10.57 -16.42
C LEU A 38 -4.17 -9.39 -17.22
N SER A 39 -5.02 -8.75 -18.03
CA SER A 39 -4.69 -7.45 -18.63
C SER A 39 -4.51 -6.38 -17.52
N PRO A 40 -3.77 -5.29 -17.77
CA PRO A 40 -3.51 -4.27 -16.75
C PRO A 40 -4.79 -3.70 -16.10
N GLN A 41 -5.83 -3.48 -16.91
CA GLN A 41 -7.13 -2.99 -16.44
C GLN A 41 -7.85 -3.99 -15.53
N HIS A 42 -7.88 -5.27 -15.93
CA HIS A 42 -8.48 -6.32 -15.10
C HIS A 42 -7.66 -6.61 -13.85
N ARG A 43 -6.33 -6.48 -13.92
CA ARG A 43 -5.44 -6.61 -12.79
C ARG A 43 -5.72 -5.55 -11.72
N PHE A 44 -5.85 -4.29 -12.15
CA PHE A 44 -6.21 -3.19 -11.26
C PHE A 44 -7.57 -3.43 -10.60
N ALA A 45 -8.60 -3.74 -11.40
CA ALA A 45 -9.94 -4.01 -10.87
C ALA A 45 -9.95 -5.18 -9.86
N GLU A 46 -9.21 -6.25 -10.16
CA GLU A 46 -9.09 -7.41 -9.27
C GLU A 46 -8.45 -7.03 -7.92
N VAL A 47 -7.37 -6.24 -7.93
CA VAL A 47 -6.73 -5.78 -6.68
C VAL A 47 -7.64 -4.85 -5.88
N VAL A 48 -8.34 -3.93 -6.56
CA VAL A 48 -9.33 -3.05 -5.91
C VAL A 48 -10.40 -3.87 -5.21
N ASP A 49 -10.97 -4.88 -5.88
CA ASP A 49 -12.00 -5.72 -5.29
C ASP A 49 -11.47 -6.53 -4.09
N MET A 50 -10.24 -7.06 -4.17
CA MET A 50 -9.62 -7.79 -3.07
C MET A 50 -9.38 -6.91 -1.85
N LEU A 51 -8.84 -5.71 -2.04
CA LEU A 51 -8.61 -4.76 -0.94
C LEU A 51 -9.92 -4.22 -0.38
N ALA A 52 -10.93 -3.95 -1.22
CA ALA A 52 -12.22 -3.47 -0.77
C ALA A 52 -12.90 -4.48 0.17
N ILE A 53 -12.86 -5.77 -0.15
CA ILE A 53 -13.40 -6.83 0.71
C ILE A 53 -12.72 -6.80 2.09
N GLU A 54 -11.41 -6.56 2.14
CA GLU A 54 -10.68 -6.55 3.41
C GLU A 54 -11.01 -5.32 4.26
N VAL A 55 -11.07 -4.15 3.63
CA VAL A 55 -11.49 -2.93 4.30
C VAL A 55 -12.93 -3.02 4.78
N GLU A 56 -13.84 -3.61 3.99
CA GLU A 56 -15.23 -3.85 4.39
C GLU A 56 -15.32 -4.69 5.67
N LYS A 57 -14.45 -5.71 5.83
CA LYS A 57 -14.41 -6.50 7.07
C LYS A 57 -13.92 -5.68 8.26
N ILE A 58 -12.82 -4.94 8.10
CA ILE A 58 -12.20 -4.13 9.16
C ILE A 58 -13.16 -3.04 9.64
N LEU A 59 -13.87 -2.40 8.71
CA LEU A 59 -14.85 -1.35 9.01
C LEU A 59 -16.25 -1.88 9.34
N PHE A 60 -16.43 -3.21 9.39
CA PHE A 60 -17.73 -3.87 9.61
C PHE A 60 -18.84 -3.41 8.64
N LEU A 61 -18.46 -3.10 7.40
CA LEU A 61 -19.37 -2.70 6.34
C LEU A 61 -20.00 -3.93 5.67
N SER A 62 -21.20 -3.75 5.12
CA SER A 62 -21.80 -4.75 4.24
C SER A 62 -21.08 -4.77 2.89
N HIS A 63 -21.17 -5.89 2.17
CA HIS A 63 -20.57 -6.01 0.85
C HIS A 63 -21.07 -4.94 -0.13
N GLY A 64 -20.14 -4.21 -0.75
CA GLY A 64 -20.42 -3.05 -1.59
C GLY A 64 -20.72 -1.76 -0.82
N GLY A 65 -20.49 -1.76 0.50
CA GLY A 65 -20.69 -0.60 1.38
C GLY A 65 -19.53 0.39 1.37
N LEU A 66 -18.36 0.00 0.84
CA LEU A 66 -17.20 0.87 0.71
C LEU A 66 -17.35 1.82 -0.50
N ASP A 67 -17.20 3.12 -0.28
CA ASP A 67 -17.04 4.10 -1.36
C ASP A 67 -15.57 4.10 -1.83
N ARG A 68 -15.37 3.68 -3.08
CA ARG A 68 -14.03 3.54 -3.66
C ARG A 68 -13.31 4.87 -3.88
N ARG A 69 -14.06 5.97 -3.97
CA ARG A 69 -13.54 7.32 -4.24
C ARG A 69 -13.35 8.16 -2.99
N GLN A 70 -13.87 7.71 -1.86
CA GLN A 70 -13.72 8.39 -0.58
C GLN A 70 -12.45 7.92 0.13
N SER A 71 -11.84 8.81 0.91
CA SER A 71 -10.72 8.45 1.80
C SER A 71 -11.15 7.36 2.79
N LEU A 72 -10.26 6.43 3.10
CA LEU A 72 -10.52 5.42 4.12
C LEU A 72 -10.80 6.04 5.51
N PHE A 73 -10.16 7.17 5.85
CA PHE A 73 -10.39 7.85 7.13
C PHE A 73 -11.79 8.44 7.25
N GLU A 74 -12.27 9.05 6.17
CA GLU A 74 -13.63 9.58 6.14
C GLU A 74 -14.69 8.46 6.23
N GLN A 75 -14.31 7.24 5.87
CA GLN A 75 -15.14 6.03 5.98
C GLN A 75 -15.03 5.34 7.35
N GLY A 76 -14.25 5.91 8.28
CA GLY A 76 -14.14 5.42 9.66
C GLY A 76 -12.90 4.58 9.95
N MET A 77 -11.93 4.51 9.03
CA MET A 77 -10.63 3.90 9.31
C MET A 77 -9.87 4.75 10.33
N ASP A 78 -9.40 4.13 11.40
CA ASP A 78 -8.51 4.76 12.38
C ASP A 78 -7.07 4.24 12.24
N SER A 79 -6.17 4.76 13.09
CA SER A 79 -4.75 4.38 13.05
C SER A 79 -4.49 2.92 13.43
N LEU A 80 -5.28 2.32 14.31
CA LEU A 80 -5.09 0.92 14.72
C LEU A 80 -5.57 -0.01 13.60
N MET A 81 -6.74 0.29 13.03
CA MET A 81 -7.27 -0.41 11.86
C MET A 81 -6.34 -0.29 10.65
N GLY A 82 -5.65 0.85 10.49
CA GLY A 82 -4.62 1.02 9.47
C GLY A 82 -3.45 0.04 9.65
N VAL A 83 -2.99 -0.18 10.87
CA VAL A 83 -1.92 -1.17 11.13
C VAL A 83 -2.39 -2.60 10.83
N GLU A 84 -3.62 -2.94 11.17
CA GLU A 84 -4.23 -4.22 10.82
C GLU A 84 -4.32 -4.41 9.31
N LEU A 85 -4.81 -3.40 8.59
CA LEU A 85 -4.89 -3.42 7.13
C LEU A 85 -3.50 -3.59 6.49
N ALA A 86 -2.47 -2.89 7.01
CA ALA A 86 -1.10 -3.07 6.53
C ALA A 86 -0.63 -4.51 6.66
N ALA A 87 -0.75 -5.10 7.86
CA ALA A 87 -0.33 -6.48 8.11
C ALA A 87 -1.06 -7.48 7.20
N THR A 88 -2.35 -7.26 6.99
CA THR A 88 -3.16 -8.10 6.10
C THR A 88 -2.73 -7.97 4.63
N ILE A 89 -2.43 -6.75 4.16
CA ILE A 89 -1.92 -6.52 2.80
C ILE A 89 -0.54 -7.16 2.62
N GLU A 90 0.38 -6.96 3.57
CA GLU A 90 1.72 -7.53 3.51
C GLU A 90 1.69 -9.06 3.42
N SER A 91 0.87 -9.69 4.26
CA SER A 91 0.67 -11.15 4.25
C SER A 91 0.03 -11.65 2.95
N GLY A 92 -1.04 -10.99 2.49
CA GLY A 92 -1.81 -11.44 1.33
C GLY A 92 -1.10 -11.23 -0.01
N PHE A 93 -0.38 -10.12 -0.16
CA PHE A 93 0.28 -9.74 -1.41
C PHE A 93 1.79 -10.03 -1.43
N GLY A 94 2.38 -10.36 -0.28
CA GLY A 94 3.82 -10.64 -0.16
C GLY A 94 4.68 -9.40 -0.42
N ILE A 95 4.22 -8.24 0.02
CA ILE A 95 4.91 -6.94 -0.08
C ILE A 95 5.21 -6.38 1.31
N GLN A 96 5.97 -5.29 1.37
CA GLN A 96 6.08 -4.46 2.56
C GLN A 96 5.33 -3.16 2.31
N LEU A 97 4.44 -2.78 3.22
CA LEU A 97 3.64 -1.56 3.09
C LEU A 97 3.99 -0.62 4.23
N SER A 98 4.47 0.58 3.90
CA SER A 98 4.72 1.61 4.89
C SER A 98 3.41 2.06 5.54
N THR A 99 3.37 2.07 6.87
CA THR A 99 2.23 2.60 7.63
C THR A 99 1.98 4.08 7.36
N MET A 100 2.99 4.82 6.90
CA MET A 100 2.85 6.22 6.47
C MET A 100 1.85 6.36 5.32
N VAL A 101 1.84 5.41 4.37
CA VAL A 101 0.90 5.44 3.24
C VAL A 101 -0.54 5.38 3.72
N LEU A 102 -0.82 4.56 4.75
CA LEU A 102 -2.15 4.46 5.34
C LEU A 102 -2.48 5.66 6.21
N ALA A 103 -1.47 6.24 6.86
CA ALA A 103 -1.59 7.47 7.64
C ALA A 103 -2.01 8.69 6.80
N GLU A 104 -1.83 8.66 5.48
CA GLU A 104 -2.30 9.70 4.55
C GLU A 104 -3.79 9.57 4.18
N GLY A 105 -4.47 8.51 4.64
CA GLY A 105 -5.88 8.26 4.36
C GLY A 105 -6.17 8.08 2.87
N PRO A 106 -5.49 7.16 2.16
CA PRO A 106 -5.67 6.98 0.73
C PRO A 106 -7.10 6.50 0.42
N THR A 107 -7.53 6.65 -0.82
CA THR A 107 -8.69 5.92 -1.34
C THR A 107 -8.30 4.46 -1.61
N ILE A 108 -9.28 3.56 -1.70
CA ILE A 108 -9.00 2.15 -2.04
C ILE A 108 -8.34 2.01 -3.42
N GLU A 109 -8.70 2.89 -4.37
CA GLU A 109 -8.10 2.94 -5.70
C GLU A 109 -6.62 3.32 -5.61
N ARG A 110 -6.28 4.34 -4.83
CA ARG A 110 -4.88 4.77 -4.64
C ARG A 110 -4.05 3.69 -3.94
N LEU A 111 -4.60 3.06 -2.90
CA LEU A 111 -3.94 1.97 -2.21
C LEU A 111 -3.67 0.79 -3.17
N SER A 112 -4.61 0.46 -4.05
CA SER A 112 -4.46 -0.60 -5.05
C SER A 112 -3.33 -0.33 -6.04
N GLN A 113 -3.13 0.93 -6.45
CA GLN A 113 -2.00 1.31 -7.30
C GLN A 113 -0.67 1.08 -6.59
N ILE A 114 -0.60 1.46 -5.31
CA ILE A 114 0.61 1.29 -4.49
C ILE A 114 0.93 -0.20 -4.32
N VAL A 115 -0.05 -1.03 -3.98
CA VAL A 115 0.13 -2.49 -3.87
C VAL A 115 0.64 -3.07 -5.19
N LEU A 116 0.05 -2.71 -6.32
CA LEU A 116 0.52 -3.19 -7.63
C LEU A 116 1.93 -2.70 -7.98
N LYS A 117 2.30 -1.49 -7.57
CA LYS A 117 3.65 -0.94 -7.75
C LYS A 117 4.67 -1.74 -6.93
N GLU A 118 4.39 -2.00 -5.65
CA GLU A 118 5.24 -2.83 -4.78
C GLU A 118 5.35 -4.27 -5.30
N MET A 119 4.27 -4.81 -5.87
CA MET A 119 4.32 -6.10 -6.57
C MET A 119 5.05 -6.02 -7.91
N HIS A 120 5.56 -4.88 -8.38
CA HIS A 120 6.15 -4.71 -9.71
C HIS A 120 5.22 -5.19 -10.84
N LEU A 121 3.91 -4.98 -10.65
CA LEU A 121 2.83 -5.35 -11.56
C LEU A 121 2.08 -4.13 -12.09
N TYR A 122 2.46 -2.92 -11.71
CA TYR A 122 1.95 -1.70 -12.32
C TYR A 122 2.84 -1.33 -13.51
N ALA A 123 2.29 -1.38 -14.72
CA ALA A 123 2.95 -0.80 -15.88
C ALA A 123 2.73 0.71 -15.80
N GLU A 124 3.80 1.49 -15.75
CA GLU A 124 3.71 2.94 -15.81
C GLU A 124 3.11 3.33 -17.17
N ASP A 125 1.84 3.73 -17.17
CA ASP A 125 1.33 4.63 -18.20
C ASP A 125 1.80 6.03 -17.77
N ASP A 126 2.65 6.61 -18.62
CA ASP A 126 3.43 7.82 -18.39
C ASP A 126 2.59 8.99 -17.85
N GLY A 127 2.97 9.52 -16.69
CA GLY A 127 2.48 10.80 -16.16
C GLY A 127 1.55 10.72 -14.96
N ILE A 128 2.13 10.72 -13.74
CA ILE A 128 1.99 11.75 -12.69
C ILE A 128 2.61 11.16 -11.40
N ALA A 129 3.77 11.72 -11.04
CA ALA A 129 4.43 11.70 -9.74
C ALA A 129 4.65 10.32 -9.06
N SER A 130 5.66 9.59 -9.54
CA SER A 130 6.64 9.06 -8.60
C SER A 130 7.37 10.26 -7.98
N SER A 131 6.89 10.78 -6.86
CA SER A 131 7.78 11.44 -5.92
C SER A 131 8.40 10.35 -5.05
N PRO A 132 9.71 10.13 -5.15
CA PRO A 132 10.44 9.34 -4.18
C PRO A 132 10.62 10.21 -2.93
N ASP A 133 9.62 10.27 -2.05
CA ASP A 133 9.78 10.87 -0.71
C ASP A 133 10.56 9.94 0.24
N ASN A 134 11.61 9.29 -0.28
CA ASN A 134 12.65 8.67 0.52
C ASN A 134 14.05 9.22 0.18
N GLN A 135 14.10 10.43 -0.39
CA GLN A 135 15.34 11.19 -0.54
C GLN A 135 15.32 12.55 0.17
N GLU A 136 14.29 12.86 0.96
CA GLU A 136 14.21 14.10 1.76
C GLU A 136 14.51 13.88 3.27
N LEU A 137 15.41 12.94 3.57
CA LEU A 137 15.99 12.77 4.91
C LEU A 137 17.05 13.85 5.26
N SER A 138 17.00 15.03 4.64
CA SER A 138 17.95 16.13 4.86
C SER A 138 17.34 17.39 5.50
N VAL A 139 16.00 17.57 5.52
CA VAL A 139 15.42 18.91 5.78
C VAL A 139 14.52 18.99 7.02
N LEU A 140 14.12 17.88 7.64
CA LEU A 140 13.22 17.90 8.81
C LEU A 140 13.85 17.51 10.16
N ALA A 141 15.19 17.54 10.28
CA ALA A 141 15.87 17.45 11.59
C ALA A 141 16.02 18.82 12.30
N ILE A 142 15.50 19.91 11.70
CA ILE A 142 15.65 21.28 12.25
C ILE A 142 14.46 21.69 13.15
N LYS A 143 13.39 20.88 13.25
CA LYS A 143 12.15 21.30 13.93
C LYS A 143 11.97 20.81 15.38
N HIS A 144 12.89 20.03 15.92
CA HIS A 144 12.94 19.72 17.36
C HIS A 144 14.26 20.22 17.95
N GLY A 145 14.16 21.30 18.71
CA GLY A 145 15.26 21.97 19.39
C GLY A 145 16.11 21.00 20.21
N THR A 146 17.26 20.66 19.68
CA THR A 146 18.40 20.16 20.44
C THR A 146 19.48 21.23 20.38
N ASP A 147 19.93 21.58 21.57
CA ASP A 147 20.94 22.58 21.92
C ASP A 147 22.15 22.55 20.96
N VAL A 148 22.26 23.58 20.11
CA VAL A 148 23.50 23.85 19.37
C VAL A 148 24.43 24.54 20.36
N SER A 149 25.36 23.77 20.93
CA SER A 149 26.45 24.30 21.77
C SER A 149 27.25 25.37 21.02
N ASP A 150 27.63 26.42 21.76
CA ASP A 150 28.37 27.64 21.37
C ASP A 150 29.63 27.48 20.48
N GLY A 151 30.08 26.24 20.21
CA GLY A 151 31.32 25.96 19.47
C GLY A 151 31.26 26.21 17.96
N ASP A 152 30.08 26.23 17.33
CA ASP A 152 29.97 26.30 15.87
C ASP A 152 29.91 27.73 15.31
N TYR A 153 29.58 28.74 16.12
CA TYR A 153 29.52 30.13 15.66
C TYR A 153 30.87 30.70 15.21
N GLN A 154 31.98 30.18 15.76
CA GLN A 154 33.30 30.73 15.49
C GLN A 154 33.90 30.27 14.16
N ARG A 155 33.55 29.06 13.70
CA ARG A 155 33.97 28.56 12.37
C ARG A 155 33.34 29.34 11.23
N VAL A 156 32.08 29.77 11.38
CA VAL A 156 31.36 30.49 10.33
C VAL A 156 31.88 31.93 10.19
N LYS A 157 32.29 32.57 11.30
CA LYS A 157 32.90 33.91 11.26
C LYS A 157 34.28 33.94 10.59
N GLU A 158 35.10 32.91 10.76
CA GLU A 158 36.43 32.87 10.15
C GLU A 158 36.38 32.62 8.63
N ALA A 159 35.33 31.98 8.12
CA ALA A 159 35.16 31.73 6.69
C ALA A 159 34.72 32.96 5.89
N LEU A 160 34.05 33.94 6.52
CA LEU A 160 33.52 35.14 5.84
C LEU A 160 34.52 36.32 5.76
N ALA A 161 35.69 36.22 6.37
CA ALA A 161 36.66 37.32 6.39
C ALA A 161 37.78 37.19 5.33
N LYS A 162 37.67 36.25 4.39
CA LYS A 162 38.76 35.90 3.46
C LYS A 162 38.43 35.92 1.98
N GLU A 163 37.35 36.59 1.57
CA GLU A 163 37.07 36.90 0.16
C GLU A 163 36.86 38.40 -0.05
#